data_AF-A0A817NIC8-F1
#
_entry.id   AF-A0A817NIC8-F1
#
_cell.length_a   1.000
_cell.length_b   1.000
_cell.length_c   1.000
_cell.angle_alpha   90.00
_cell.angle_beta   90.00
_cell.angle_gamma   90.00
#
_symmetry.space_group_name_H-M   'P 1'
#
loop_
_entity.id
_entity.type
_entity.pdbx_description
1 polymer ?
#
loop_
_entity_poly.entity_id
_entity_poly.type
_entity_poly.pdbx_seq_one_letter_code
_entity_poly.pdbx_strand_id
1 'polypeptide(L)'
;MGYGNVANTPLEVLRFLKRIRHELLSQLPENESYDLVINTLFESWKIYNNSKAIILFIVPEKEFNIGDQMLIEKGLLSHGNYSLLIKHVTFIDICRYCFLDSKGILYFGDFEVALIYYRSGYDPKHFYNEDIWQAYIMLESSRAIKCPSLRYHLAGMKCFQLALTEKKFLEKIFQEHEQYIDDFQDILEEMFTIDQIINDPILQQRILDKPESFYLKQSREGGGNVYCGPLLKEHIDKIIANKESNRYFLMSRIYPPINTGLIRSSRPNNNNEFILEKQINSELGIFGSLISQDGTVIYERVGGSLLRSKLATNIEGGIASGQGCIDSVFLV
;
A
#
# COMPACT_ATOMS: atom_id res chain seq x y z
N MET A 1 -4.61 -0.05 3.75
CA MET A 1 -4.84 -1.45 4.21
C MET A 1 -3.75 -2.35 3.64
N GLY A 2 -3.10 -3.17 4.47
CA GLY A 2 -2.15 -4.19 4.03
C GLY A 2 -2.81 -5.57 3.92
N TYR A 3 -2.21 -6.44 3.11
CA TYR A 3 -2.64 -7.84 2.92
C TYR A 3 -1.47 -8.84 3.03
N GLY A 4 -0.32 -8.41 3.57
CA GLY A 4 0.90 -9.21 3.57
C GLY A 4 0.76 -10.56 4.27
N ASN A 5 -0.13 -10.67 5.26
CA ASN A 5 -0.28 -11.90 6.04
C ASN A 5 -1.31 -12.84 5.42
N VAL A 6 -2.30 -12.28 4.72
CA VAL A 6 -3.30 -13.05 3.98
C VAL A 6 -2.84 -13.41 2.56
N ALA A 7 -1.75 -12.82 2.07
CA ALA A 7 -1.17 -13.11 0.75
C ALA A 7 -0.76 -14.58 0.57
N ASN A 8 -0.46 -15.29 1.66
CA ASN A 8 -0.11 -16.71 1.64
C ASN A 8 -1.34 -17.62 1.56
N THR A 9 -2.54 -17.10 1.82
CA THR A 9 -3.77 -17.91 1.94
C THR A 9 -4.09 -18.67 0.66
N PRO A 10 -4.06 -18.08 -0.55
CA PRO A 10 -4.40 -18.83 -1.75
C PRO A 10 -3.37 -19.94 -2.03
N LEU A 11 -2.07 -19.70 -1.78
CA LEU A 11 -1.02 -20.71 -1.89
C LEU A 11 -1.30 -21.91 -0.97
N GLU A 12 -1.62 -21.65 0.29
CA GLU A 12 -1.96 -22.71 1.26
C GLU A 12 -3.23 -23.47 0.88
N VAL A 13 -4.24 -22.78 0.33
CA VAL A 13 -5.45 -23.43 -0.20
C VAL A 13 -5.11 -24.33 -1.39
N LEU A 14 -4.28 -23.85 -2.32
CA LEU A 14 -3.86 -24.63 -3.49
C LEU A 14 -3.09 -25.89 -3.09
N ARG A 15 -2.18 -25.78 -2.10
CA ARG A 15 -1.46 -26.92 -1.49
C ARG A 15 -2.42 -27.89 -0.80
N PHE A 16 -3.33 -27.38 0.03
CA PHE A 16 -4.31 -28.19 0.77
C PHE A 16 -5.22 -28.98 -0.16
N LEU A 17 -5.73 -28.37 -1.23
CA LEU A 17 -6.65 -29.03 -2.14
C LEU A 17 -6.00 -30.19 -2.91
N LYS A 18 -4.66 -30.33 -2.90
CA LYS A 18 -3.90 -31.34 -3.68
C LYS A 18 -4.31 -31.41 -5.16
N ARG A 19 -4.92 -30.33 -5.67
CA ARG A 19 -5.46 -30.22 -7.04
C ARG A 19 -4.40 -29.84 -8.05
N ILE A 20 -3.22 -29.45 -7.57
CA ILE A 20 -2.07 -29.16 -8.40
C ILE A 20 -1.28 -30.46 -8.58
N ARG A 21 -0.96 -30.80 -9.82
CA ARG A 21 -0.06 -31.93 -10.13
C ARG A 21 1.24 -31.70 -9.36
N HIS A 22 1.76 -32.74 -8.71
CA HIS A 22 2.94 -32.61 -7.84
C HIS A 22 4.13 -31.93 -8.53
N GLU A 23 4.28 -32.14 -9.84
CA GLU A 23 5.30 -31.53 -10.70
C GLU A 23 5.20 -30.00 -10.81
N LEU A 24 4.00 -29.43 -10.65
CA LEU A 24 3.75 -27.98 -10.77
C LEU A 24 3.90 -27.24 -9.43
N LEU A 25 4.07 -27.95 -8.32
CA LEU A 25 4.22 -27.33 -7.00
C LEU A 25 5.53 -26.52 -6.89
N SER A 26 6.57 -26.92 -7.62
CA SER A 26 7.85 -26.20 -7.67
C SER A 26 7.76 -24.84 -8.39
N GLN A 27 6.69 -24.59 -9.15
CA GLN A 27 6.44 -23.33 -9.85
C GLN A 27 5.65 -22.34 -8.98
N LEU A 28 5.21 -22.74 -7.78
CA LEU A 28 4.60 -21.84 -6.82
C LEU A 28 5.70 -21.29 -5.91
N PRO A 29 6.07 -19.99 -6.03
CA PRO A 29 7.12 -19.43 -5.21
C PRO A 29 6.66 -19.39 -3.74
N GLU A 30 7.61 -19.62 -2.83
CA GLU A 30 7.37 -19.33 -1.42
C GLU A 30 7.09 -17.84 -1.21
N ASN A 31 6.30 -17.54 -0.20
CA ASN A 31 5.90 -16.17 0.08
C ASN A 31 6.22 -15.78 1.52
N GLU A 32 7.29 -15.00 1.66
CA GLU A 32 7.85 -14.56 2.94
C GLU A 32 7.21 -13.27 3.49
N SER A 33 6.10 -12.80 2.91
CA SER A 33 5.51 -11.49 3.27
C SER A 33 5.07 -11.44 4.74
N TYR A 34 4.60 -12.56 5.28
CA TYR A 34 4.24 -12.71 6.69
C TYR A 34 5.47 -12.47 7.59
N ASP A 35 6.54 -13.24 7.35
CA ASP A 35 7.76 -13.18 8.15
C ASP A 35 8.47 -11.84 7.99
N LEU A 36 8.48 -11.27 6.78
CA LEU A 36 9.06 -9.95 6.52
C LEU A 36 8.42 -8.88 7.42
N VAL A 37 7.09 -8.82 7.47
CA VAL A 37 6.37 -7.81 8.27
C VAL A 37 6.66 -8.00 9.77
N ILE A 38 6.61 -9.23 10.27
CA ILE A 38 6.86 -9.53 11.69
C ILE A 38 8.29 -9.18 12.07
N ASN A 39 9.27 -9.64 11.29
CA ASN A 39 10.68 -9.38 11.54
C ASN A 39 10.97 -7.87 11.53
N THR A 40 10.38 -7.13 10.60
CA THR A 40 10.56 -5.68 10.51
C THR A 40 10.06 -4.95 11.74
N LEU A 41 8.83 -5.26 12.19
CA LEU A 41 8.23 -4.62 13.35
C LEU A 41 8.98 -5.01 14.64
N PHE A 42 9.41 -6.27 14.74
CA PHE A 42 10.18 -6.75 15.88
C PHE A 42 11.59 -6.13 15.95
N GLU A 43 12.31 -6.09 14.83
CA GLU A 43 13.63 -5.43 14.76
C GLU A 43 13.52 -3.93 15.02
N SER A 44 12.47 -3.26 14.55
CA SER A 44 12.19 -1.86 14.90
C SER A 44 12.05 -1.67 16.42
N TRP A 45 11.25 -2.53 17.07
CA TRP A 45 11.09 -2.49 18.53
C TRP A 45 12.41 -2.78 19.27
N LYS A 46 13.23 -3.72 18.79
CA LYS A 46 14.56 -4.00 19.35
C LYS A 46 15.51 -2.80 19.21
N ILE A 47 15.51 -2.12 18.07
CA ILE A 47 16.32 -0.93 17.82
C ILE A 47 15.97 0.20 18.80
N TYR A 48 14.69 0.34 19.16
CA TYR A 48 14.27 1.29 20.20
C TYR A 48 14.91 1.01 21.57
N ASN A 49 15.28 -0.25 21.83
CA ASN A 49 16.11 -0.68 22.96
C ASN A 49 15.50 -0.41 24.35
N ASN A 50 14.20 -0.66 24.50
CA ASN A 50 13.52 -0.68 25.80
C ASN A 50 12.54 -1.86 25.86
N SER A 51 12.91 -2.91 26.62
CA SER A 51 12.13 -4.15 26.68
C SER A 51 10.77 -4.02 27.37
N LYS A 52 10.51 -2.92 28.08
CA LYS A 52 9.21 -2.64 28.71
C LYS A 52 8.29 -1.78 27.83
N ALA A 53 8.84 -1.18 26.78
CA ALA A 53 8.07 -0.33 25.90
C ALA A 53 7.17 -1.15 24.97
N ILE A 54 6.04 -0.58 24.57
CA ILE A 54 4.98 -1.27 23.85
C ILE A 54 4.93 -0.90 22.38
N ILE A 55 4.19 -1.69 21.59
CA ILE A 55 3.85 -1.36 20.20
C ILE A 55 2.39 -0.93 20.13
N LEU A 56 2.13 0.22 19.52
CA LEU A 56 0.77 0.67 19.22
C LEU A 56 0.42 0.38 17.77
N PHE A 57 -0.67 -0.36 17.56
CA PHE A 57 -1.32 -0.51 16.26
C PHE A 57 -2.40 0.54 16.14
N ILE A 58 -2.21 1.54 15.28
CA ILE A 58 -3.19 2.60 15.06
C ILE A 58 -4.23 2.10 14.06
N VAL A 59 -5.43 1.75 14.51
CA VAL A 59 -6.48 1.09 13.71
C VAL A 59 -7.68 2.01 13.47
N PRO A 60 -8.46 1.81 12.40
CA PRO A 60 -9.73 2.53 12.22
C PRO A 60 -10.78 2.04 13.24
N GLU A 61 -11.78 2.86 13.53
CA GLU A 61 -12.90 2.49 14.42
C GLU A 61 -13.68 1.26 13.91
N LYS A 62 -13.72 1.08 12.58
CA LYS A 62 -14.31 -0.07 11.91
C LYS A 62 -13.27 -0.72 11.00
N GLU A 63 -12.70 -1.82 11.47
CA GLU A 63 -11.70 -2.58 10.72
C GLU A 63 -12.34 -3.80 10.04
N PHE A 64 -12.28 -3.84 8.70
CA PHE A 64 -12.82 -4.95 7.91
C PHE A 64 -11.79 -6.06 7.67
N ASN A 65 -10.49 -5.76 7.82
CA ASN A 65 -9.38 -6.68 7.62
C ASN A 65 -8.64 -6.97 8.95
N ILE A 66 -9.40 -7.19 10.02
CA ILE A 66 -8.85 -7.45 11.36
C ILE A 66 -8.06 -8.77 11.40
N GLY A 67 -8.45 -9.76 10.60
CA GLY A 67 -7.76 -11.05 10.52
C GLY A 67 -6.29 -10.91 10.11
N ASP A 68 -5.99 -10.06 9.12
CA ASP A 68 -4.60 -9.75 8.73
C ASP A 68 -3.80 -9.14 9.88
N GLN A 69 -4.41 -8.26 10.68
CA GLN A 69 -3.74 -7.61 11.81
C GLN A 69 -3.49 -8.56 12.98
N MET A 70 -4.47 -9.40 13.30
CA MET A 70 -4.34 -10.42 14.35
C MET A 70 -3.24 -11.45 14.04
N LEU A 71 -3.03 -11.77 12.76
CA LEU A 71 -1.93 -12.64 12.33
C LEU A 71 -0.56 -12.01 12.61
N ILE A 72 -0.42 -10.68 12.40
CA ILE A 72 0.80 -9.94 12.76
C ILE A 72 1.00 -9.94 14.27
N GLU A 73 -0.05 -9.61 15.04
CA GLU A 73 0.01 -9.57 16.51
C GLU A 73 0.46 -10.93 17.06
N LYS A 74 -0.17 -12.03 16.62
CA LYS A 74 0.21 -13.39 17.01
C LYS A 74 1.65 -13.71 16.65
N GLY A 75 2.09 -13.30 15.46
CA GLY A 75 3.46 -13.49 14.98
C GLY A 75 4.47 -12.77 15.88
N LEU A 76 4.22 -11.50 16.18
CA LEU A 76 5.05 -10.68 17.06
C LEU A 76 5.11 -11.21 18.50
N LEU A 77 3.98 -11.63 19.05
CA LEU A 77 3.94 -12.25 20.37
C LEU A 77 4.78 -13.52 20.41
N SER A 78 4.70 -14.36 19.38
CA SER A 78 5.51 -15.57 19.27
C SER A 78 7.01 -15.24 19.14
N HIS A 79 7.36 -14.24 18.33
CA HIS A 79 8.74 -13.78 18.11
C HIS A 79 9.35 -13.17 19.39
N GLY A 80 8.57 -12.41 20.13
CA GLY A 80 8.97 -11.75 21.38
C GLY A 80 8.84 -12.63 22.62
N ASN A 81 8.75 -13.95 22.49
CA ASN A 81 8.55 -14.89 23.61
C ASN A 81 7.38 -14.50 24.54
N TYR A 82 6.32 -13.93 23.98
CA TYR A 82 5.12 -13.46 24.66
C TYR A 82 5.32 -12.32 25.69
N SER A 83 6.51 -11.73 25.78
CA SER A 83 6.76 -10.58 26.67
C SER A 83 6.43 -9.22 26.02
N LEU A 84 6.35 -9.19 24.69
CA LEU A 84 6.03 -7.98 23.93
C LEU A 84 4.55 -7.62 24.14
N LEU A 85 4.28 -6.37 24.54
CA LEU A 85 2.92 -5.88 24.69
C LEU A 85 2.52 -5.04 23.48
N ILE A 86 1.39 -5.40 22.87
CA ILE A 86 0.81 -4.76 21.69
C ILE A 86 -0.57 -4.22 22.07
N LYS A 87 -0.91 -3.01 21.63
CA LYS A 87 -2.23 -2.41 21.82
C LYS A 87 -2.79 -1.91 20.49
N HIS A 88 -3.99 -2.38 20.16
CA HIS A 88 -4.76 -1.86 19.03
C HIS A 88 -5.59 -0.68 19.53
N VAL A 89 -5.34 0.50 18.97
CA VAL A 89 -5.88 1.77 19.45
C VAL A 89 -6.33 2.63 18.28
N THR A 90 -7.40 3.39 18.47
CA THR A 90 -7.87 4.39 17.51
C THR A 90 -7.20 5.74 17.78
N PHE A 91 -7.31 6.70 16.86
CA PHE A 91 -6.86 8.07 17.14
C PHE A 91 -7.55 8.70 18.34
N ILE A 92 -8.82 8.34 18.62
CA ILE A 92 -9.53 8.82 19.80
C ILE A 92 -8.91 8.28 21.10
N ASP A 93 -8.42 7.03 21.08
CA ASP A 93 -7.69 6.48 22.22
C ASP A 93 -6.36 7.20 22.43
N ILE A 94 -5.67 7.58 21.34
CA ILE A 94 -4.46 8.40 21.41
C ILE A 94 -4.78 9.76 22.07
N CYS A 95 -5.84 10.45 21.63
CA CYS A 95 -6.25 11.73 22.23
C CYS A 95 -6.53 11.62 23.74
N ARG A 96 -7.01 10.46 24.21
CA ARG A 96 -7.41 10.23 25.62
C ARG A 96 -6.27 9.79 26.52
N TYR A 97 -5.39 8.94 26.00
CA TYR A 97 -4.45 8.18 26.83
C TYR A 97 -2.99 8.45 26.51
N CYS A 98 -2.68 9.08 25.37
CA CYS A 98 -1.31 9.41 25.04
C CYS A 98 -0.90 10.79 25.54
N PHE A 99 0.35 10.89 25.97
CA PHE A 99 1.02 12.16 26.24
C PHE A 99 2.52 12.05 25.97
N LEU A 100 3.17 13.19 25.72
CA LEU A 100 4.62 13.30 25.63
C LEU A 100 5.19 13.84 26.92
N ASP A 101 6.27 13.23 27.40
CA ASP A 101 7.07 13.82 28.47
C ASP A 101 8.01 14.92 27.95
N SER A 102 8.72 15.58 28.87
CA SER A 102 9.67 16.64 28.54
C SER A 102 10.90 16.17 27.73
N LYS A 103 11.10 14.86 27.59
CA LYS A 103 12.18 14.25 26.79
C LYS A 103 11.67 13.74 25.44
N GLY A 104 10.40 13.99 25.11
CA GLY A 104 9.77 13.51 23.87
C GLY A 104 9.47 12.01 23.87
N ILE A 105 9.47 11.35 25.03
CA ILE A 105 9.04 9.96 25.15
C ILE A 105 7.51 9.95 25.14
N LEU A 106 6.94 9.10 24.28
CA LEU A 106 5.51 8.90 24.19
C LEU A 106 5.08 7.83 25.19
N TYR A 107 4.04 8.14 25.96
CA TYR A 107 3.38 7.19 26.84
C TYR A 107 1.94 6.97 26.38
N PHE A 108 1.44 5.75 26.55
CA PHE A 108 0.02 5.40 26.48
C PHE A 108 -0.40 4.86 27.85
N GLY A 109 -1.04 5.71 28.66
CA GLY A 109 -1.20 5.45 30.10
C GLY A 109 0.18 5.35 30.78
N ASP A 110 0.45 4.24 31.45
CA ASP A 110 1.71 3.99 32.17
C ASP A 110 2.81 3.35 31.29
N PHE A 111 2.51 3.11 30.01
CA PHE A 111 3.40 2.37 29.12
C PHE A 111 4.14 3.30 28.16
N GLU A 112 5.47 3.26 28.19
CA GLU A 112 6.30 3.88 27.15
C GLU A 112 6.05 3.20 25.80
N VAL A 113 5.96 3.98 24.72
CA VAL A 113 5.70 3.50 23.37
C VAL A 113 7.00 3.48 22.56
N ALA A 114 7.39 2.30 22.09
CA ALA A 114 8.58 2.11 21.26
C ALA A 114 8.28 2.28 19.76
N LEU A 115 7.14 1.75 19.31
CA LEU A 115 6.79 1.67 17.89
C LEU A 115 5.31 1.98 17.68
N ILE A 116 5.04 2.80 16.67
CA ILE A 116 3.71 3.15 16.18
C ILE A 116 3.57 2.54 14.78
N TYR A 117 2.67 1.56 14.66
CA TYR A 117 2.36 0.90 13.41
C TYR A 117 1.01 1.35 12.88
N TYR A 118 1.01 2.09 11.77
CA TYR A 118 -0.20 2.68 11.22
C TYR A 118 -0.97 1.67 10.35
N ARG A 119 -2.18 1.33 10.80
CA ARG A 119 -3.23 0.64 10.02
C ARG A 119 -4.40 1.58 9.67
N SER A 120 -4.29 2.83 10.08
CA SER A 120 -5.18 3.97 9.83
C SER A 120 -4.33 5.19 9.46
N GLY A 121 -4.96 6.35 9.27
CA GLY A 121 -4.25 7.61 9.01
C GLY A 121 -3.82 7.88 7.56
N TYR A 122 -4.27 7.07 6.59
CA TYR A 122 -4.00 7.26 5.15
C TYR A 122 -5.17 7.84 4.34
N ASP A 123 -6.39 7.87 4.91
CA ASP A 123 -7.58 8.45 4.29
C ASP A 123 -7.95 9.73 5.08
N PRO A 124 -8.23 10.86 4.40
CA PRO A 124 -8.72 12.07 5.07
C PRO A 124 -9.92 11.84 6.01
N LYS A 125 -10.77 10.84 5.73
CA LYS A 125 -11.90 10.47 6.60
C LYS A 125 -11.47 10.00 7.99
N HIS A 126 -10.22 9.58 8.17
CA HIS A 126 -9.68 9.23 9.48
C HIS A 126 -9.37 10.48 10.34
N PHE A 127 -9.34 11.67 9.74
CA PHE A 127 -9.03 12.94 10.40
C PHE A 127 -10.24 13.88 10.35
N TYR A 128 -11.27 13.55 11.14
CA TYR A 128 -12.55 14.25 11.12
C TYR A 128 -12.68 15.39 12.15
N ASN A 129 -11.67 15.60 13.00
CA ASN A 129 -11.58 16.72 13.92
C ASN A 129 -10.12 17.14 14.16
N GLU A 130 -9.93 18.30 14.78
CA GLU A 130 -8.61 18.87 15.02
C GLU A 130 -7.81 18.12 16.10
N ASP A 131 -8.47 17.54 17.10
CA ASP A 131 -7.82 16.77 18.16
C ASP A 131 -7.08 15.55 17.60
N ILE A 132 -7.61 14.92 16.55
CA ILE A 132 -6.96 13.81 15.84
C ILE A 132 -5.72 14.30 15.10
N TRP A 133 -5.75 15.50 14.50
CA TRP A 133 -4.57 16.10 13.90
C TRP A 133 -3.48 16.39 14.94
N GLN A 134 -3.87 16.95 16.10
CA GLN A 134 -2.94 17.19 17.20
C GLN A 134 -2.36 15.88 17.74
N ALA A 135 -3.17 14.83 17.85
CA ALA A 135 -2.71 13.50 18.21
C ALA A 135 -1.68 12.95 17.21
N TYR A 136 -1.93 13.07 15.90
CA TYR A 136 -0.97 12.66 14.88
C TYR A 136 0.34 13.45 14.95
N ILE A 137 0.28 14.77 15.17
CA ILE A 137 1.47 15.61 15.37
C ILE A 137 2.27 15.15 16.60
N MET A 138 1.58 14.84 17.71
CA MET A 138 2.20 14.31 18.92
C MET A 138 2.91 12.96 18.65
N LEU A 139 2.25 12.04 17.93
CA LEU A 139 2.85 10.76 17.53
C LEU A 139 4.12 10.98 16.70
N GLU A 140 4.06 11.81 15.65
CA GLU A 140 5.20 12.07 14.77
C GLU A 140 6.36 12.77 15.48
N SER A 141 6.04 13.66 16.42
CA SER A 141 7.01 14.43 17.22
C SER A 141 7.66 13.61 18.34
N SER A 142 7.14 12.41 18.63
CA SER A 142 7.69 11.51 19.65
C SER A 142 8.99 10.84 19.22
N ARG A 143 9.72 10.32 20.21
CA ARG A 143 10.87 9.43 20.02
C ARG A 143 10.49 8.02 19.54
N ALA A 144 9.22 7.62 19.64
CA ALA A 144 8.78 6.33 19.14
C ALA A 144 9.12 6.20 17.65
N ILE A 145 9.42 4.98 17.19
CA ILE A 145 9.61 4.69 15.78
C ILE A 145 8.23 4.70 15.11
N LYS A 146 8.14 5.25 13.90
CA LYS A 146 6.89 5.31 13.13
C LYS A 146 6.98 4.41 11.91
N CYS A 147 5.95 3.60 11.68
CA CYS A 147 5.84 2.70 10.53
C CYS A 147 4.53 2.98 9.76
N PRO A 148 4.57 3.79 8.68
CA PRO A 148 5.68 4.66 8.27
C PRO A 148 5.71 5.98 9.08
N SER A 149 6.82 6.72 9.02
CA SER A 149 6.84 8.13 9.45
C SER A 149 6.15 9.03 8.43
N LEU A 150 5.83 10.28 8.81
CA LEU A 150 5.24 11.26 7.89
C LEU A 150 6.07 11.46 6.61
N ARG A 151 7.41 11.43 6.70
CA ARG A 151 8.28 11.55 5.52
C ARG A 151 8.07 10.41 4.53
N TYR A 152 8.02 9.18 5.02
CA TYR A 152 7.76 8.00 4.18
C TYR A 152 6.32 7.95 3.68
N HIS A 153 5.36 8.44 4.46
CA HIS A 153 3.98 8.61 3.98
C HIS A 153 3.94 9.57 2.79
N LEU A 154 4.57 10.74 2.90
CA LEU A 154 4.64 11.70 1.79
C LEU A 154 5.38 11.13 0.57
N ALA A 155 6.47 10.40 0.77
CA ALA A 155 7.20 9.74 -0.33
C ALA A 155 6.34 8.71 -1.09
N GLY A 156 5.34 8.11 -0.43
CA GLY A 156 4.38 7.19 -1.06
C GLY A 156 3.28 7.87 -1.87
N MET A 157 3.23 9.22 -1.91
CA MET A 157 2.21 9.93 -2.68
C MET A 157 2.44 9.81 -4.18
N LYS A 158 1.35 9.77 -4.94
CA LYS A 158 1.39 9.72 -6.42
C LYS A 158 2.12 10.90 -7.08
N CYS A 159 2.16 12.07 -6.44
CA CYS A 159 2.95 13.19 -6.94
C CYS A 159 4.47 12.93 -6.88
N PHE A 160 4.95 12.16 -5.89
CA PHE A 160 6.34 11.70 -5.88
C PHE A 160 6.58 10.66 -6.98
N GLN A 161 5.63 9.74 -7.19
CA GLN A 161 5.70 8.80 -8.33
C GLN A 161 5.83 9.54 -9.67
N LEU A 162 5.04 10.60 -9.88
CA LEU A 162 5.15 11.47 -11.05
C LEU A 162 6.51 12.18 -11.11
N ALA A 163 7.01 12.73 -10.01
CA ALA A 163 8.32 13.38 -10.00
C ALA A 163 9.45 12.40 -10.37
N LEU A 164 9.33 11.13 -10.01
CA LEU A 164 10.28 10.07 -10.36
C LEU A 164 10.30 9.75 -11.86
N THR A 165 9.34 10.19 -12.67
CA THR A 165 9.43 10.03 -14.14
C THR A 165 10.37 11.06 -14.77
N GLU A 166 10.75 12.12 -14.06
CA GLU A 166 11.70 13.10 -14.56
C GLU A 166 13.14 12.63 -14.35
N LYS A 167 13.85 12.35 -15.45
CA LYS A 167 15.24 11.87 -15.41
C LYS A 167 16.16 12.75 -14.54
N LYS A 168 16.06 14.08 -14.67
CA LYS A 168 16.85 15.02 -13.85
C LYS A 168 16.56 14.91 -12.35
N PHE A 169 15.33 14.59 -11.99
CA PHE A 169 14.95 14.36 -10.60
C PHE A 169 15.52 13.02 -10.11
N LEU A 170 15.45 11.96 -10.91
CA LEU A 170 16.10 10.67 -10.61
C LEU A 170 17.61 10.85 -10.41
N GLU A 171 18.32 11.49 -11.35
CA GLU A 171 19.76 11.79 -11.25
C GLU A 171 20.12 12.54 -9.95
N LYS A 172 19.22 13.42 -9.47
CA LYS A 172 19.41 14.13 -8.21
C LYS A 172 19.21 13.25 -6.97
N ILE A 173 18.25 12.32 -6.99
CA ILE A 173 17.93 11.48 -5.83
C ILE A 173 18.83 10.24 -5.76
N PHE A 174 19.27 9.71 -6.90
CA PHE A 174 20.10 8.52 -7.04
C PHE A 174 21.58 8.83 -7.30
N GLN A 175 22.10 9.98 -6.81
CA GLN A 175 23.51 10.38 -7.02
C GLN A 175 24.53 9.31 -6.59
N GLU A 176 24.25 8.58 -5.52
CA GLU A 176 25.13 7.51 -5.01
C GLU A 176 24.75 6.12 -5.58
N HIS A 177 23.74 6.07 -6.45
CA HIS A 177 23.08 4.87 -6.93
C HIS A 177 22.66 4.98 -8.41
N GLU A 178 23.49 5.65 -9.22
CA GLU A 178 23.18 5.97 -10.61
C GLU A 178 22.87 4.71 -11.46
N GLN A 179 23.42 3.55 -11.07
CA GLN A 179 23.18 2.28 -11.76
C GLN A 179 21.71 1.86 -11.81
N TYR A 180 20.85 2.38 -10.93
CA TYR A 180 19.42 2.06 -10.92
C TYR A 180 18.58 3.03 -11.76
N ILE A 181 19.15 4.13 -12.26
CA ILE A 181 18.38 5.15 -12.99
C ILE A 181 17.70 4.52 -14.20
N ASP A 182 18.45 3.76 -15.02
CA ASP A 182 17.91 3.12 -16.22
C ASP A 182 16.83 2.08 -15.86
N ASP A 183 17.04 1.28 -14.82
CA ASP A 183 16.03 0.33 -14.31
C ASP A 183 14.72 1.05 -13.91
N PHE A 184 14.82 2.21 -13.24
CA PHE A 184 13.66 3.03 -12.90
C PHE A 184 12.96 3.61 -14.13
N GLN A 185 13.73 4.04 -15.15
CA GLN A 185 13.15 4.54 -16.40
C GLN A 185 12.40 3.44 -17.16
N ASP A 186 12.88 2.20 -17.10
CA ASP A 186 12.28 1.06 -17.81
C ASP A 186 10.97 0.57 -17.17
N ILE A 187 10.81 0.69 -15.85
CA ILE A 187 9.60 0.23 -15.14
C ILE A 187 8.51 1.30 -15.00
N LEU A 188 8.86 2.59 -15.18
CA LEU A 188 7.91 3.69 -15.03
C LEU A 188 7.22 4.00 -16.35
N GLU A 189 5.89 3.93 -16.34
CA GLU A 189 5.08 4.42 -17.44
C GLU A 189 5.12 5.95 -17.53
N GLU A 190 4.88 6.47 -18.73
CA GLU A 190 4.77 7.90 -18.97
C GLU A 190 3.63 8.52 -18.13
N MET A 191 3.92 9.66 -17.51
CA MET A 191 2.96 10.43 -16.73
C MET A 191 3.02 11.91 -17.07
N PHE A 192 1.88 12.59 -17.00
CA PHE A 192 1.73 13.99 -17.39
C PHE A 192 0.87 14.75 -16.37
N THR A 193 1.35 15.91 -15.95
CA THR A 193 0.52 16.89 -15.23
C THR A 193 -0.55 17.46 -16.16
N ILE A 194 -1.64 17.95 -15.57
CA ILE A 194 -2.66 18.69 -16.32
C ILE A 194 -2.06 19.94 -16.99
N ASP A 195 -1.11 20.63 -16.33
CA ASP A 195 -0.47 21.82 -16.88
C ASP A 195 0.42 21.50 -18.10
N GLN A 196 1.15 20.38 -18.10
CA GLN A 196 1.89 19.92 -19.28
C GLN A 196 0.95 19.65 -20.45
N ILE A 197 -0.19 19.01 -20.19
CA ILE A 197 -1.20 18.74 -21.22
C ILE A 197 -1.72 20.05 -21.80
N ILE A 198 -2.12 21.02 -20.97
CA ILE A 198 -2.63 22.32 -21.44
C ILE A 198 -1.61 23.07 -22.32
N ASN A 199 -0.33 22.98 -21.98
CA ASN A 199 0.72 23.73 -22.66
C ASN A 199 1.31 23.01 -23.88
N ASP A 200 0.92 21.76 -24.15
CA ASP A 200 1.40 20.96 -25.27
C ASP A 200 0.24 20.49 -26.17
N PRO A 201 -0.04 21.19 -27.29
CA PRO A 201 -1.08 20.81 -28.24
C PRO A 201 -0.87 19.42 -28.87
N ILE A 202 0.38 18.96 -29.02
CA ILE A 202 0.68 17.64 -29.59
C ILE A 202 0.29 16.57 -28.59
N LEU A 203 0.64 16.77 -27.31
CA LEU A 203 0.22 15.86 -26.23
C LEU A 203 -1.30 15.83 -26.07
N GLN A 204 -1.98 16.97 -26.14
CA GLN A 204 -3.44 17.01 -26.16
C GLN A 204 -4.00 16.17 -27.29
N GLN A 205 -3.52 16.37 -28.52
CA GLN A 205 -4.00 15.60 -29.66
C GLN A 205 -3.76 14.09 -29.47
N ARG A 206 -2.56 13.69 -29.00
CA ARG A 206 -2.24 12.29 -28.69
C ARG A 206 -3.21 11.68 -27.68
N ILE A 207 -3.59 12.42 -26.63
CA ILE A 207 -4.55 11.98 -25.62
C ILE A 207 -5.95 11.86 -26.22
N LEU A 208 -6.37 12.81 -27.05
CA LEU A 208 -7.68 12.83 -27.68
C LEU A 208 -7.86 11.77 -28.77
N ASP A 209 -6.78 11.40 -29.46
CA ASP A 209 -6.81 10.35 -30.48
C ASP A 209 -7.05 8.96 -29.89
N LYS A 210 -6.59 8.72 -28.65
CA LYS A 210 -6.70 7.43 -27.94
C LYS A 210 -6.91 7.59 -26.43
N PRO A 211 -8.05 8.14 -25.98
CA PRO A 211 -8.29 8.45 -24.56
C PRO A 211 -8.33 7.19 -23.67
N GLU A 212 -8.63 6.02 -24.23
CA GLU A 212 -8.60 4.73 -23.53
C GLU A 212 -7.18 4.24 -23.18
N SER A 213 -6.15 4.86 -23.77
CA SER A 213 -4.74 4.56 -23.50
C SER A 213 -4.17 5.32 -22.30
N PHE A 214 -5.01 6.08 -21.58
CA PHE A 214 -4.60 6.86 -20.42
C PHE A 214 -5.52 6.64 -19.23
N TYR A 215 -4.92 6.68 -18.05
CA TYR A 215 -5.61 6.77 -16.76
C TYR A 215 -5.48 8.19 -16.22
N LEU A 216 -6.61 8.86 -15.98
CA LEU A 216 -6.66 10.08 -15.17
C LEU A 216 -6.76 9.67 -13.70
N LYS A 217 -5.77 10.04 -12.90
CA LYS A 217 -5.66 9.65 -11.50
C LYS A 217 -5.71 10.87 -10.60
N GLN A 218 -6.50 10.80 -9.54
CA GLN A 218 -6.39 11.76 -8.44
C GLN A 218 -5.24 11.35 -7.50
N SER A 219 -4.54 12.32 -6.92
CA SER A 219 -3.49 12.12 -5.90
C SER A 219 -4.07 11.69 -4.54
N ARG A 220 -4.74 10.53 -4.49
CA ARG A 220 -5.32 9.91 -3.29
C ARG A 220 -5.05 8.41 -3.24
N GLU A 221 -4.90 7.85 -2.05
CA GLU A 221 -4.77 6.40 -1.81
C GLU A 221 -6.13 5.70 -1.63
N GLY A 222 -6.14 4.37 -1.74
CA GLY A 222 -7.30 3.55 -1.34
C GLY A 222 -8.32 3.15 -2.42
N GLY A 223 -8.09 3.49 -3.70
CA GLY A 223 -9.00 3.17 -4.81
C GLY A 223 -10.22 4.10 -4.90
N GLY A 224 -11.00 3.99 -5.98
CA GLY A 224 -12.14 4.86 -6.30
C GLY A 224 -11.79 6.16 -7.04
N ASN A 225 -10.55 6.32 -7.50
CA ASN A 225 -9.98 7.62 -7.89
C ASN A 225 -9.33 7.61 -9.29
N VAL A 226 -9.69 6.63 -10.13
CA VAL A 226 -9.15 6.46 -11.48
C VAL A 226 -10.27 6.55 -12.52
N TYR A 227 -10.06 7.36 -13.54
CA TYR A 227 -10.93 7.49 -14.70
C TYR A 227 -10.20 7.07 -15.99
N CYS A 228 -10.92 6.44 -16.92
CA CYS A 228 -10.42 6.03 -18.24
C CYS A 228 -11.56 6.02 -19.26
N GLY A 229 -11.27 6.37 -20.52
CA GLY A 229 -12.20 6.23 -21.63
C GLY A 229 -12.71 7.55 -22.22
N PRO A 230 -13.79 7.52 -23.02
CA PRO A 230 -14.10 8.57 -24.02
C PRO A 230 -14.38 9.96 -23.44
N LEU A 231 -14.85 10.07 -22.19
CA LEU A 231 -15.09 11.36 -21.52
C LEU A 231 -13.82 11.97 -20.89
N LEU A 232 -12.62 11.43 -21.17
CA LEU A 232 -11.36 11.90 -20.56
C LEU A 232 -11.16 13.40 -20.74
N LYS A 233 -11.46 13.92 -21.94
CA LYS A 233 -11.41 15.36 -22.24
C LYS A 233 -12.34 16.16 -21.34
N GLU A 234 -13.62 15.75 -21.24
CA GLU A 234 -14.60 16.44 -20.40
C GLU A 234 -14.18 16.48 -18.93
N HIS A 235 -13.57 15.39 -18.44
CA HIS A 235 -13.02 15.35 -17.08
C HIS A 235 -11.86 16.33 -16.90
N ILE A 236 -10.92 16.39 -17.85
CA ILE A 236 -9.82 17.36 -17.82
C ILE A 236 -10.36 18.79 -17.85
N ASP A 237 -11.31 19.10 -18.75
CA ASP A 237 -11.93 20.42 -18.87
C ASP A 237 -12.61 20.85 -17.55
N LYS A 238 -13.31 19.93 -16.87
CA LYS A 238 -13.90 20.17 -15.55
C LYS A 238 -12.85 20.45 -14.47
N ILE A 239 -11.76 19.69 -14.46
CA ILE A 239 -10.65 19.89 -13.50
C ILE A 239 -10.05 21.28 -13.68
N ILE A 240 -9.85 21.72 -14.92
CA ILE A 240 -9.32 23.04 -15.26
C ILE A 240 -10.29 24.13 -14.81
N ALA A 241 -11.58 24.01 -15.17
CA ALA A 241 -12.60 24.97 -14.78
C ALA A 241 -12.72 25.14 -13.26
N ASN A 242 -12.55 24.06 -12.50
CA ASN A 242 -12.59 24.05 -11.05
C ASN A 242 -11.26 24.43 -10.38
N LYS A 243 -10.20 24.72 -11.14
CA LYS A 243 -8.85 25.03 -10.64
C LYS A 243 -8.26 23.90 -9.78
N GLU A 244 -8.48 22.66 -10.18
CA GLU A 244 -8.03 21.46 -9.45
C GLU A 244 -6.84 20.75 -10.13
N SER A 245 -6.18 21.37 -11.11
CA SER A 245 -5.09 20.76 -11.89
C SER A 245 -4.03 20.07 -11.04
N ASN A 246 -3.65 20.65 -9.90
CA ASN A 246 -2.64 20.11 -8.99
C ASN A 246 -3.05 18.81 -8.26
N ARG A 247 -4.32 18.39 -8.35
CA ARG A 247 -4.86 17.20 -7.70
C ARG A 247 -4.85 15.98 -8.61
N TYR A 248 -4.55 16.15 -9.90
CA TYR A 248 -4.68 15.12 -10.92
C TYR A 248 -3.45 15.05 -11.82
N PHE A 249 -3.26 13.88 -12.41
CA PHE A 249 -2.27 13.63 -13.46
C PHE A 249 -2.80 12.52 -14.37
N LEU A 250 -2.27 12.44 -15.59
CA LEU A 250 -2.47 11.32 -16.49
C LEU A 250 -1.29 10.36 -16.38
N MET A 251 -1.56 9.08 -16.55
CA MET A 251 -0.57 8.02 -16.68
C MET A 251 -0.95 7.15 -17.88
N SER A 252 0.04 6.74 -18.67
CA SER A 252 -0.16 5.74 -19.72
C SER A 252 -0.74 4.45 -19.15
N ARG A 253 -1.67 3.87 -19.90
CA ARG A 253 -2.36 2.65 -19.47
C ARG A 253 -1.48 1.44 -19.67
N ILE A 254 -1.26 0.71 -18.58
CA ILE A 254 -0.69 -0.64 -18.62
C ILE A 254 -1.76 -1.62 -19.12
N TYR A 255 -1.40 -2.45 -20.09
CA TYR A 255 -2.23 -3.52 -20.66
C TYR A 255 -1.70 -4.89 -20.22
N PRO A 256 -2.08 -5.37 -19.02
CA PRO A 256 -1.64 -6.67 -18.53
C PRO A 256 -2.26 -7.81 -19.35
N PRO A 257 -1.60 -8.99 -19.41
CA PRO A 257 -2.17 -10.16 -20.06
C PRO A 257 -3.49 -10.56 -19.39
N ILE A 258 -4.44 -11.00 -20.21
CA ILE A 258 -5.74 -11.49 -19.75
C ILE A 258 -5.68 -13.01 -19.72
N ASN A 259 -6.03 -13.58 -18.56
CA ASN A 259 -6.07 -15.01 -18.32
C ASN A 259 -7.47 -15.44 -17.89
N THR A 260 -7.80 -16.71 -18.10
CA THR A 260 -9.01 -17.31 -17.54
C THR A 260 -8.73 -17.76 -16.11
N GLY A 261 -9.47 -17.22 -15.14
CA GLY A 261 -9.33 -17.52 -13.72
C GLY A 261 -10.64 -17.98 -13.08
N LEU A 262 -10.51 -18.80 -12.03
CA LEU A 262 -11.64 -19.22 -11.20
C LEU A 262 -11.71 -18.33 -9.94
N ILE A 263 -12.71 -17.46 -9.87
CA ILE A 263 -12.91 -16.56 -8.73
C ILE A 263 -13.92 -17.19 -7.77
N ARG A 264 -13.53 -17.31 -6.49
CA ARG A 264 -14.47 -17.66 -5.41
C ARG A 264 -15.07 -16.40 -4.81
N SER A 265 -16.37 -16.23 -4.96
CA SER A 265 -17.16 -15.17 -4.32
C SER A 265 -17.58 -15.56 -2.90
N SER A 266 -17.72 -14.56 -2.02
CA SER A 266 -18.31 -14.74 -0.68
C SER A 266 -19.84 -14.91 -0.72
N ARG A 267 -20.47 -14.54 -1.83
CA ARG A 267 -21.91 -14.66 -2.06
C ARG A 267 -22.18 -15.44 -3.35
N PRO A 268 -23.20 -16.30 -3.38
CA PRO A 268 -23.54 -17.02 -4.61
C PRO A 268 -24.08 -16.06 -5.67
N ASN A 269 -23.95 -16.43 -6.94
CA ASN A 269 -24.69 -15.80 -8.02
C ASN A 269 -26.18 -16.23 -8.00
N ASN A 270 -26.97 -15.75 -8.96
CA ASN A 270 -28.40 -16.10 -9.09
C ASN A 270 -28.65 -17.61 -9.30
N ASN A 271 -27.62 -18.38 -9.66
CA ASN A 271 -27.68 -19.83 -9.85
C ASN A 271 -27.12 -20.61 -8.65
N ASN A 272 -26.91 -19.97 -7.49
CA ASN A 272 -26.30 -20.57 -6.29
C ASN A 272 -24.83 -20.99 -6.45
N GLU A 273 -24.10 -20.44 -7.42
CA GLU A 273 -22.68 -20.76 -7.66
C GLU A 273 -21.76 -19.77 -6.92
N PHE A 274 -20.74 -20.31 -6.25
CA PHE A 274 -19.73 -19.53 -5.53
C PHE A 274 -18.43 -19.39 -6.30
N ILE A 275 -18.17 -20.29 -7.25
CA ILE A 275 -16.94 -20.29 -8.06
C ILE A 275 -17.34 -19.93 -9.48
N LEU A 276 -16.75 -18.88 -10.00
CA LEU A 276 -17.07 -18.34 -11.30
C LEU A 276 -15.83 -18.30 -12.17
N GLU A 277 -15.91 -18.88 -13.36
CA GLU A 277 -14.90 -18.69 -14.39
C GLU A 277 -15.04 -17.29 -15.00
N LYS A 278 -13.93 -16.55 -15.04
CA LYS A 278 -13.89 -15.16 -15.49
C LYS A 278 -12.59 -14.86 -16.22
N GLN A 279 -12.65 -13.90 -17.14
CA GLN A 279 -11.44 -13.28 -17.69
C GLN A 279 -10.90 -12.29 -16.65
N ILE A 280 -9.65 -12.50 -16.25
CA ILE A 280 -8.98 -11.73 -15.21
C ILE A 280 -7.66 -11.16 -15.70
N ASN A 281 -7.22 -10.10 -15.04
CA ASN A 281 -5.83 -9.68 -15.06
C ASN A 281 -5.33 -9.52 -13.62
N SER A 282 -4.01 -9.52 -13.46
CA SER A 282 -3.38 -9.54 -12.16
C SER A 282 -2.37 -8.41 -12.00
N GLU A 283 -2.24 -7.93 -10.77
CA GLU A 283 -1.30 -6.91 -10.35
C GLU A 283 -0.42 -7.50 -9.24
N LEU A 284 0.88 -7.58 -9.50
CA LEU A 284 1.87 -8.11 -8.56
C LEU A 284 2.44 -6.98 -7.71
N GLY A 285 2.26 -7.08 -6.39
CA GLY A 285 2.97 -6.26 -5.41
C GLY A 285 4.11 -7.06 -4.80
N ILE A 286 5.27 -6.42 -4.65
CA ILE A 286 6.43 -6.98 -3.93
C ILE A 286 6.57 -6.23 -2.61
N PHE A 287 6.73 -6.95 -1.50
CA PHE A 287 6.94 -6.33 -0.20
C PHE A 287 8.42 -6.02 0.03
N GLY A 288 8.67 -4.85 0.58
CA GLY A 288 9.99 -4.41 1.04
C GLY A 288 9.90 -3.87 2.47
N SER A 289 11.02 -3.96 3.17
CA SER A 289 11.23 -3.45 4.50
C SER A 289 12.49 -2.60 4.54
N LEU A 290 12.38 -1.45 5.21
CA LEU A 290 13.47 -0.52 5.41
C LEU A 290 13.34 0.10 6.80
N ILE A 291 14.39 -0.01 7.60
CA ILE A 291 14.55 0.72 8.86
C ILE A 291 15.76 1.61 8.71
N SER A 292 15.55 2.92 8.86
CA SER A 292 16.59 3.93 8.74
C SER A 292 16.59 4.85 9.94
N GLN A 293 17.77 5.29 10.37
CA GLN A 293 17.96 6.33 11.38
C GLN A 293 18.88 7.40 10.81
N ASP A 294 18.43 8.65 10.84
CA ASP A 294 19.22 9.83 10.42
C ASP A 294 19.87 9.69 9.03
N GLY A 295 19.14 9.07 8.09
CA GLY A 295 19.59 8.83 6.72
C GLY A 295 20.43 7.57 6.53
N THR A 296 20.81 6.88 7.61
CA THR A 296 21.54 5.62 7.55
C THR A 296 20.57 4.44 7.56
N VAL A 297 20.73 3.52 6.62
CA VAL A 297 19.98 2.25 6.58
C VAL A 297 20.54 1.29 7.64
N ILE A 298 19.67 0.80 8.52
CA ILE A 298 20.01 -0.15 9.60
C ILE A 298 19.54 -1.56 9.23
N TYR A 299 18.38 -1.66 8.58
CA TYR A 299 17.78 -2.91 8.17
C TYR A 299 17.11 -2.72 6.81
N GLU A 300 17.37 -3.65 5.91
CA GLU A 300 16.82 -3.67 4.56
C GLU A 300 16.52 -5.13 4.22
N ARG A 301 15.30 -5.40 3.73
CA ARG A 301 14.96 -6.70 3.19
C ARG A 301 13.83 -6.58 2.18
N VAL A 302 13.94 -7.28 1.07
CA VAL A 302 12.84 -7.53 0.13
C VAL A 302 12.39 -8.97 0.31
N GLY A 303 11.09 -9.23 0.38
CA GLY A 303 10.61 -10.57 0.67
C GLY A 303 9.11 -10.70 0.61
N GLY A 304 8.65 -11.70 -0.13
CA GLY A 304 7.24 -11.99 -0.31
C GLY A 304 6.53 -11.08 -1.31
N SER A 305 5.30 -11.46 -1.63
CA SER A 305 4.52 -10.83 -2.68
C SER A 305 3.03 -10.84 -2.36
N LEU A 306 2.27 -9.99 -3.04
CA LEU A 306 0.82 -10.01 -3.06
C LEU A 306 0.38 -9.96 -4.52
N LEU A 307 -0.18 -11.05 -5.04
CA LEU A 307 -0.87 -11.01 -6.31
C LEU A 307 -2.34 -10.65 -6.06
N ARG A 308 -2.82 -9.62 -6.76
CA ARG A 308 -4.23 -9.24 -6.75
C ARG A 308 -4.79 -9.45 -8.13
N SER A 309 -5.91 -10.15 -8.24
CA SER A 309 -6.58 -10.39 -9.51
C SER A 309 -7.93 -9.69 -9.51
N LYS A 310 -8.32 -9.17 -10.68
CA LYS A 310 -9.62 -8.51 -10.90
C LYS A 310 -10.18 -8.95 -12.25
N LEU A 311 -11.48 -8.72 -12.46
CA LEU A 311 -12.07 -8.89 -13.78
C LEU A 311 -11.34 -8.01 -14.79
N ALA A 312 -11.01 -8.54 -15.98
CA ALA A 312 -10.29 -7.79 -17.01
C ALA A 312 -11.04 -6.53 -17.47
N THR A 313 -12.37 -6.50 -17.29
CA THR A 313 -13.23 -5.36 -17.57
C THR A 313 -13.18 -4.26 -16.51
N ASN A 314 -12.65 -4.54 -15.31
CA ASN A 314 -12.61 -3.57 -14.22
C ASN A 314 -11.38 -2.66 -14.34
N ILE A 315 -11.61 -1.35 -14.24
CA ILE A 315 -10.53 -0.36 -14.17
C ILE A 315 -9.79 -0.50 -12.84
N GLU A 316 -10.53 -0.64 -11.73
CA GLU A 316 -9.99 -0.73 -10.38
C GLU A 316 -10.07 -2.16 -9.81
N GLY A 317 -9.16 -2.49 -8.89
CA GLY A 317 -8.97 -3.86 -8.36
C GLY A 317 -8.88 -3.94 -6.85
N GLY A 318 -9.47 -2.98 -6.14
CA GLY A 318 -9.42 -2.95 -4.68
C GLY A 318 -10.11 -4.18 -4.07
N ILE A 319 -9.38 -4.94 -3.25
CA ILE A 319 -9.96 -6.09 -2.52
C ILE A 319 -10.99 -5.60 -1.48
N ALA A 320 -10.64 -4.59 -0.69
CA ALA A 320 -11.54 -4.02 0.32
C ALA A 320 -12.80 -3.37 -0.27
N SER A 321 -12.75 -2.90 -1.52
CA SER A 321 -13.92 -2.38 -2.23
C SER A 321 -14.74 -3.46 -2.95
N GLY A 322 -14.32 -4.73 -2.85
CA GLY A 322 -15.00 -5.88 -3.47
C GLY A 322 -14.78 -6.01 -4.98
N GLN A 323 -13.81 -5.29 -5.56
CA GLN A 323 -13.56 -5.26 -6.99
C GLN A 323 -12.46 -6.22 -7.46
N GLY A 324 -11.69 -6.78 -6.51
CA GLY A 324 -10.64 -7.75 -6.76
C GLY A 324 -10.56 -8.83 -5.69
N CYS A 325 -9.72 -9.83 -5.91
CA CYS A 325 -9.43 -10.93 -5.01
C CYS A 325 -7.93 -11.12 -4.81
N ILE A 326 -7.57 -11.79 -3.71
CA ILE A 326 -6.18 -12.23 -3.46
C ILE A 326 -5.93 -13.47 -4.31
N ASP A 327 -4.75 -13.53 -4.91
CA ASP A 327 -4.31 -14.61 -5.79
C ASP A 327 -2.89 -15.06 -5.43
N SER A 328 -2.34 -16.05 -6.13
CA SER A 328 -0.96 -16.52 -5.98
C SER A 328 -0.23 -16.57 -7.30
N VAL A 329 1.08 -16.33 -7.24
CA VAL A 329 1.95 -16.35 -8.42
C VAL A 329 2.19 -17.80 -8.84
N PHE A 330 2.23 -18.00 -10.16
CA PHE A 330 2.68 -19.24 -10.79
C PHE A 330 3.78 -18.88 -11.79
N LEU A 331 4.98 -19.43 -11.61
CA LEU A 331 6.14 -19.16 -12.45
C LEU A 331 6.08 -20.02 -13.72
N VAL A 332 6.10 -19.36 -14.89
CA VAL A 332 5.96 -20.00 -16.22
C VAL A 332 7.28 -20.14 -16.95
#